data_AF-A0A2V7LAR2-F1
#
_entry.id   AF-A0A2V7LAR2-F1
#
_cell.length_a   1.000
_cell.length_b   1.000
_cell.length_c   1.000
_cell.angle_alpha   90.00
_cell.angle_beta   90.00
_cell.angle_gamma   90.00
#
_symmetry.space_group_name_H-M   'P 1'
#
loop_
_entity.id
_entity.type
_entity.pdbx_description
1 polymer ?
#
loop_
_entity_poly.entity_id
_entity_poly.type
_entity_poly.pdbx_seq_one_letter_code
_entity_poly.pdbx_strand_id
1 'polypeptide(L)'
;MQLPGAERRPADSCRLLPPVPELRGRRVQQCASLRRASRRPARLRRAGRSAERRRGSDVLTARAPLDPRLVVRARGALLGLVVGNQLGVPTEGLGSREAIRAAFPQGVRDLAPPPKGSPFDDDAAMALLLAESLADKGDFDAHDVAQRWVKWMKVDGRGIGITTQRALRFIEDGSEPFEAGRQALGPRSRGGDQPRRP
;
A
#
# COMPACT_ATOMS: atom_id res chain seq x y z
N MET A 1 -40.05 13.41 -39.07
CA MET A 1 -38.71 13.91 -38.72
C MET A 1 -37.80 12.70 -38.52
N GLN A 2 -36.83 12.50 -39.42
CA GLN A 2 -35.82 11.44 -39.33
C GLN A 2 -34.61 11.98 -38.55
N LEU A 3 -34.15 11.25 -37.55
CA LEU A 3 -32.90 11.55 -36.83
C LEU A 3 -31.71 11.07 -37.69
N PRO A 4 -30.59 11.82 -37.79
CA PRO A 4 -29.45 11.39 -38.57
C PRO A 4 -28.69 10.25 -37.86
N GLY A 5 -28.11 9.36 -38.67
CA GLY A 5 -27.41 8.16 -38.24
C GLY A 5 -26.17 8.43 -37.38
N ALA A 6 -25.95 7.54 -36.42
CA ALA A 6 -24.76 7.55 -35.57
C ALA A 6 -23.50 7.19 -36.38
N GLU A 7 -22.68 8.18 -36.67
CA GLU A 7 -21.32 7.96 -37.17
C GLU A 7 -20.49 7.20 -36.12
N ARG A 8 -19.87 6.10 -36.54
CA ARG A 8 -18.95 5.33 -35.71
C ARG A 8 -17.70 6.17 -35.44
N ARG A 9 -17.51 6.62 -34.20
CA ARG A 9 -16.26 7.25 -33.75
C ARG A 9 -15.11 6.23 -33.86
N PRO A 10 -13.93 6.63 -34.36
CA PRO A 10 -12.77 5.75 -34.41
C PRO A 10 -12.29 5.40 -32.99
N ALA A 11 -11.69 4.22 -32.85
CA ALA A 11 -11.20 3.69 -31.58
C ALA A 11 -10.29 4.70 -30.87
N ASP A 12 -10.61 5.00 -29.61
CA ASP A 12 -9.88 5.93 -28.75
C ASP A 12 -8.38 5.59 -28.74
N SER A 13 -7.58 6.45 -29.40
CA SER A 13 -6.14 6.51 -29.20
C SER A 13 -5.92 6.78 -27.72
N CYS A 14 -5.38 5.78 -27.00
CA CYS A 14 -5.04 5.88 -25.59
C CYS A 14 -4.24 7.17 -25.36
N ARG A 15 -4.89 8.21 -24.83
CA ARG A 15 -4.23 9.49 -24.52
C ARG A 15 -3.17 9.18 -23.47
N LEU A 16 -1.92 9.10 -23.90
CA LEU A 16 -0.78 9.00 -23.02
C LEU A 16 -0.79 10.27 -22.16
N LEU A 17 -1.12 10.12 -20.88
CA LEU A 17 -0.95 11.22 -19.94
C LEU A 17 0.53 11.63 -19.99
N PRO A 18 0.83 12.94 -20.09
CA PRO A 18 2.21 13.40 -20.08
C PRO A 18 2.89 12.87 -18.81
N PRO A 19 4.22 12.65 -18.85
CA PRO A 19 4.97 12.37 -17.64
C PRO A 19 4.62 13.42 -16.58
N VAL A 20 4.23 12.96 -15.39
CA VAL A 20 4.01 13.85 -14.24
C VAL A 20 5.30 14.66 -14.10
N PRO A 21 5.23 16.02 -14.12
CA PRO A 21 6.41 16.83 -13.84
C PRO A 21 7.03 16.34 -12.55
N GLU A 22 8.36 16.20 -12.51
CA GLU A 22 9.08 15.87 -11.29
C GLU A 22 8.54 16.75 -10.17
N LEU A 23 7.77 16.16 -9.26
CA LEU A 23 7.40 16.80 -8.01
C LEU A 23 8.73 17.05 -7.32
N ARG A 24 9.27 18.27 -7.49
CA ARG A 24 10.43 18.75 -6.75
C ARG A 24 10.08 18.51 -5.29
N GLY A 25 10.68 17.46 -4.72
CA GLY A 25 10.39 17.02 -3.38
C GLY A 25 10.53 18.21 -2.44
N ARG A 26 9.40 18.69 -1.91
CA ARG A 26 9.44 19.45 -0.68
C ARG A 26 10.04 18.48 0.33
N ARG A 27 11.32 18.72 0.66
CA ARG A 27 12.08 17.98 1.65
C ARG A 27 11.24 17.85 2.92
N VAL A 28 10.64 16.68 3.12
CA VAL A 28 10.35 16.22 4.47
C VAL A 28 11.73 16.06 5.10
N GLN A 29 12.00 16.89 6.10
CA GLN A 29 13.29 16.96 6.80
C GLN A 29 13.74 15.54 7.17
N GLN A 30 14.83 15.10 6.55
CA GLN A 30 15.52 13.88 6.92
C GLN A 30 16.11 14.08 8.32
N CYS A 31 15.44 13.57 9.35
CA CYS A 31 16.13 13.23 10.59
C CYS A 31 17.14 12.13 10.28
N ALA A 32 18.43 12.43 10.47
CA ALA A 32 19.53 11.53 10.19
C ALA A 32 19.39 10.23 11.00
N SER A 33 19.19 9.09 10.33
CA SER A 33 19.33 7.78 10.96
C SER A 33 20.81 7.48 11.15
N LEU A 34 21.21 7.41 12.42
CA LEU A 34 22.53 7.01 12.86
C LEU A 34 22.84 5.63 12.28
N ARG A 35 23.77 5.56 11.31
CA ARG A 35 24.37 4.31 10.86
C ARG A 35 25.17 3.73 12.02
N ARG A 36 24.60 2.79 12.77
CA ARG A 36 25.37 1.95 13.69
C ARG A 36 25.87 0.74 12.91
N ALA A 37 27.17 0.77 12.59
CA ALA A 37 27.86 -0.35 11.97
C ALA A 37 27.79 -1.60 12.87
N SER A 38 27.27 -2.69 12.33
CA SER A 38 27.35 -4.00 12.98
C SER A 38 28.80 -4.49 12.91
N ARG A 39 29.44 -4.63 14.08
CA ARG A 39 30.76 -5.24 14.24
C ARG A 39 30.66 -6.75 13.93
N ARG A 40 31.39 -7.22 12.91
CA ARG A 40 31.63 -8.65 12.66
C ARG A 40 32.63 -9.19 13.68
N PRO A 41 32.44 -10.39 14.26
CA PRO A 41 33.50 -11.07 14.98
C PRO A 41 34.45 -11.78 14.01
N ALA A 42 35.68 -11.96 14.50
CA ALA A 42 36.86 -12.38 13.77
C ALA A 42 36.89 -13.88 13.42
N ARG A 43 37.79 -14.19 12.48
CA ARG A 43 37.98 -15.43 11.74
C ARG A 43 38.44 -16.60 12.63
N LEU A 44 37.95 -17.81 12.33
CA LEU A 44 38.70 -19.05 12.56
C LEU A 44 38.97 -19.71 11.20
N ARG A 45 40.24 -19.98 10.91
CA ARG A 45 40.70 -20.66 9.69
C ARG A 45 40.56 -22.17 9.84
N ARG A 46 40.00 -22.85 8.83
CA ARG A 46 40.46 -24.20 8.46
C ARG A 46 40.31 -24.42 6.95
N ALA A 47 41.26 -25.17 6.41
CA ALA A 47 41.54 -25.36 5.00
C ALA A 47 40.66 -26.43 4.35
N GLY A 48 40.50 -26.32 3.02
CA GLY A 48 40.30 -27.45 2.12
C GLY A 48 38.88 -27.64 1.61
N ARG A 49 38.60 -27.08 0.43
CA ARG A 49 38.26 -27.79 -0.82
C ARG A 49 37.68 -26.80 -1.83
N SER A 50 38.27 -26.82 -3.02
CA SER A 50 37.92 -26.00 -4.17
C SER A 50 36.49 -26.27 -4.60
N ALA A 51 35.61 -25.29 -4.45
CA ALA A 51 34.32 -25.24 -5.12
C ALA A 51 34.31 -23.96 -5.97
N GLU A 52 34.15 -24.14 -7.27
CA GLU A 52 34.00 -23.08 -8.26
C GLU A 52 33.08 -21.98 -7.76
N ARG A 53 33.66 -20.81 -7.53
CA ARG A 53 32.93 -19.55 -7.39
C ARG A 53 32.32 -19.25 -8.76
N ARG A 54 31.09 -19.74 -8.99
CA ARG A 54 30.22 -19.12 -9.99
C ARG A 54 30.04 -17.67 -9.59
N ARG A 55 30.68 -16.80 -10.38
CA ARG A 55 30.53 -15.36 -10.34
C ARG A 55 29.07 -15.09 -10.69
N GLY A 56 28.23 -14.99 -9.65
CA GLY A 56 26.84 -14.57 -9.78
C GLY A 56 26.85 -13.20 -10.41
N SER A 57 26.53 -13.17 -11.70
CA SER A 57 26.46 -12.00 -12.54
C SER A 57 25.51 -10.98 -11.92
N ASP A 58 25.97 -9.73 -11.89
CA ASP A 58 25.16 -8.52 -11.71
C ASP A 58 24.06 -8.44 -12.78
N VAL A 59 22.98 -9.20 -12.61
CA VAL A 59 21.84 -9.23 -13.56
C VAL A 59 20.80 -8.15 -13.24
N LEU A 60 20.95 -7.39 -12.16
CA LEU A 60 19.94 -6.43 -11.70
C LEU A 60 20.19 -4.96 -12.08
N THR A 61 21.25 -4.66 -12.83
CA THR A 61 21.66 -3.26 -13.11
C THR A 61 21.44 -2.79 -14.55
N ALA A 62 20.74 -3.56 -15.40
CA ALA A 62 20.25 -3.05 -16.67
C ALA A 62 18.71 -3.05 -16.65
N ARG A 63 18.10 -1.98 -16.14
CA ARG A 63 16.67 -1.74 -16.36
C ARG A 63 16.46 -1.54 -17.87
N ALA A 64 16.00 -2.60 -18.55
CA ALA A 64 15.46 -2.46 -19.89
C ALA A 64 14.41 -1.33 -19.89
N PRO A 65 14.31 -0.54 -20.98
CA PRO A 65 13.32 0.52 -21.05
C PRO A 65 11.92 -0.08 -20.81
N LEU A 66 11.20 0.50 -19.84
CA LEU A 66 9.84 0.07 -19.50
C LEU A 66 8.90 0.37 -20.68
N ASP A 67 8.05 -0.58 -21.05
CA ASP A 67 7.01 -0.37 -22.05
C ASP A 67 6.12 0.83 -21.62
N PRO A 68 6.04 1.91 -22.43
CA PRO A 68 5.19 3.06 -22.12
C PRO A 68 3.73 2.68 -21.84
N ARG A 69 3.20 1.65 -22.51
CA ARG A 69 1.83 1.16 -22.29
C ARG A 69 1.69 0.54 -20.90
N LEU A 70 2.70 -0.19 -20.44
CA LEU A 70 2.72 -0.77 -19.10
C LEU A 70 2.77 0.34 -18.03
N VAL A 71 3.58 1.38 -18.24
CA VAL A 71 3.65 2.53 -17.34
C VAL A 71 2.30 3.24 -17.22
N VAL A 72 1.60 3.46 -18.34
CA VAL A 72 0.26 4.07 -18.33
C VAL A 72 -0.75 3.20 -17.57
N ARG A 73 -0.74 1.89 -17.80
CA ARG A 73 -1.62 0.96 -17.08
C ARG A 73 -1.33 0.90 -15.59
N ALA A 74 -0.06 0.87 -15.20
CA ALA A 74 0.35 0.87 -13.80
C ALA A 74 -0.08 2.15 -13.07
N ARG A 75 0.11 3.32 -13.71
CA ARG A 75 -0.40 4.60 -13.19
C ARG A 75 -1.92 4.60 -13.09
N GLY A 76 -2.60 4.13 -14.13
CA GLY A 76 -4.06 4.02 -14.15
C GLY A 76 -4.59 3.10 -13.05
N ALA A 77 -3.90 2.00 -12.75
CA ALA A 77 -4.27 1.09 -11.68
C ALA A 77 -4.19 1.75 -10.29
N LEU A 78 -3.09 2.47 -10.00
CA LEU A 78 -2.93 3.14 -8.70
C LEU A 78 -3.90 4.32 -8.54
N LEU A 79 -4.08 5.14 -9.59
CA LEU A 79 -5.07 6.22 -9.59
C LEU A 79 -6.50 5.68 -9.49
N GLY A 80 -6.80 4.61 -10.22
CA GLY A 80 -8.09 3.94 -10.19
C GLY A 80 -8.41 3.35 -8.81
N LEU A 81 -7.41 2.80 -8.11
CA LEU A 81 -7.56 2.36 -6.72
C LEU A 81 -7.92 3.53 -5.80
N VAL A 82 -7.17 4.63 -5.84
CA VAL A 82 -7.41 5.79 -4.98
C VAL A 82 -8.79 6.42 -5.27
N VAL A 83 -9.14 6.61 -6.54
CA VAL A 83 -10.44 7.18 -6.94
C VAL A 83 -11.57 6.23 -6.59
N GLY A 84 -11.43 4.95 -6.89
CA GLY A 84 -12.44 3.92 -6.60
C GLY A 84 -12.72 3.80 -5.11
N ASN A 85 -11.67 3.78 -4.29
CA ASN A 85 -11.80 3.78 -2.83
C ASN A 85 -12.56 5.03 -2.34
N GLN A 86 -12.13 6.22 -2.72
CA GLN A 86 -12.78 7.46 -2.27
C GLN A 86 -14.23 7.62 -2.75
N LEU A 87 -14.59 7.04 -3.91
CA LEU A 87 -15.99 6.95 -4.36
C LEU A 87 -16.79 5.89 -3.58
N GLY A 88 -16.14 4.86 -3.05
CA GLY A 88 -16.75 3.78 -2.29
C GLY A 88 -17.09 4.17 -0.84
N VAL A 89 -16.21 4.92 -0.18
CA VAL A 89 -16.32 5.31 1.24
C VAL A 89 -17.72 5.80 1.66
N PRO A 90 -18.39 6.70 0.92
CA PRO A 90 -19.72 7.19 1.32
C PRO A 90 -20.82 6.11 1.34
N THR A 91 -20.56 4.93 0.79
CA THR A 91 -21.53 3.83 0.64
C THR A 91 -21.37 2.71 1.67
N GLU A 92 -20.25 2.62 2.37
CA GLU A 92 -19.85 1.46 3.18
C GLU A 92 -20.82 1.15 4.35
N GLY A 93 -21.49 2.17 4.89
CA GLY A 93 -22.44 2.03 5.99
C GLY A 93 -23.90 1.83 5.56
N LEU A 94 -24.21 1.85 4.26
CA LEU A 94 -25.60 1.81 3.78
C LEU A 94 -26.20 0.40 3.73
N GLY A 95 -25.36 -0.64 3.71
CA GLY A 95 -25.77 -2.03 3.94
C GLY A 95 -26.63 -2.71 2.86
N SER A 96 -27.22 -1.97 1.91
CA SER A 96 -27.96 -2.53 0.79
C SER A 96 -27.86 -1.69 -0.49
N ARG A 97 -28.08 -2.33 -1.64
CA ARG A 97 -28.11 -1.65 -2.95
C ARG A 97 -29.24 -0.61 -3.00
N GLU A 98 -30.37 -0.90 -2.37
CA GLU A 98 -31.55 -0.05 -2.32
C GLU A 98 -31.25 1.22 -1.51
N ALA A 99 -30.58 1.07 -0.36
CA ALA A 99 -30.16 2.20 0.47
C ALA A 99 -29.13 3.08 -0.25
N ILE A 100 -28.16 2.47 -0.95
CA ILE A 100 -27.20 3.20 -1.79
C ILE A 100 -27.93 3.99 -2.89
N ARG A 101 -28.89 3.37 -3.59
CA ARG A 101 -29.66 4.06 -4.64
C ARG A 101 -30.53 5.19 -4.08
N ALA A 102 -31.08 5.02 -2.88
CA ALA A 102 -31.88 6.05 -2.22
C ALA A 102 -31.01 7.24 -1.78
N ALA A 103 -29.81 6.98 -1.23
CA ALA A 103 -28.87 8.02 -0.80
C ALA A 103 -28.19 8.73 -1.99
N PHE A 104 -27.93 8.00 -3.08
CA PHE A 104 -27.26 8.49 -4.29
C PHE A 104 -28.11 8.22 -5.54
N PRO A 105 -29.26 8.91 -5.71
CA PRO A 105 -30.19 8.65 -6.81
C PRO A 105 -29.59 8.91 -8.20
N GLN A 106 -28.54 9.72 -8.27
CA GLN A 106 -27.79 10.02 -9.50
C GLN A 106 -26.43 9.28 -9.57
N GLY A 107 -26.21 8.29 -8.70
CA GLY A 107 -24.93 7.63 -8.49
C GLY A 107 -23.94 8.49 -7.68
N VAL A 108 -22.86 7.86 -7.21
CA VAL A 108 -21.75 8.57 -6.57
C VAL A 108 -20.91 9.23 -7.67
N ARG A 109 -20.94 10.55 -7.74
CA ARG A 109 -20.27 11.33 -8.81
C ARG A 109 -19.12 12.18 -8.32
N ASP A 110 -19.19 12.60 -7.06
CA ASP A 110 -18.24 13.51 -6.46
C ASP A 110 -17.44 12.80 -5.38
N LEU A 111 -16.15 13.12 -5.33
CA LEU A 111 -15.30 12.71 -4.22
C LEU A 111 -15.67 13.54 -2.99
N ALA A 112 -16.12 12.87 -1.93
CA ALA A 112 -16.34 13.55 -0.67
C ALA A 112 -15.01 14.14 -0.16
N PRO A 113 -15.00 15.38 0.35
CA PRO A 113 -13.78 15.95 0.91
C PRO A 113 -13.32 15.08 2.08
N PRO A 114 -12.03 14.68 2.11
CA PRO A 114 -11.54 13.87 3.21
C PRO A 114 -11.51 14.68 4.50
N PRO A 115 -11.62 14.02 5.67
CA PRO A 115 -11.43 14.70 6.96
C PRO A 115 -10.06 15.37 7.06
N LYS A 116 -9.98 16.47 7.82
CA LYS A 116 -8.72 17.21 8.01
C LYS A 116 -7.67 16.30 8.67
N GLY A 117 -6.54 16.11 7.98
CA GLY A 117 -5.44 15.26 8.48
C GLY A 117 -5.61 13.76 8.20
N SER A 118 -6.68 13.34 7.53
CA SER A 118 -6.97 11.95 7.16
C SER A 118 -7.37 11.89 5.68
N PRO A 119 -6.42 12.06 4.75
CA PRO A 119 -6.72 12.25 3.33
C PRO A 119 -7.22 10.99 2.61
N PHE A 120 -6.99 9.79 3.18
CA PHE A 120 -7.23 8.51 2.52
C PHE A 120 -7.90 7.52 3.48
N ASP A 121 -8.79 6.69 2.94
CA ASP A 121 -9.24 5.46 3.62
C ASP A 121 -8.23 4.31 3.51
N ASP A 122 -8.47 3.20 4.22
CA ASP A 122 -7.46 2.17 4.46
C ASP A 122 -6.92 1.53 3.18
N ASP A 123 -7.79 1.19 2.22
CA ASP A 123 -7.41 0.63 0.92
C ASP A 123 -6.39 1.52 0.19
N ALA A 124 -6.61 2.83 0.17
CA ALA A 124 -5.71 3.78 -0.48
C ALA A 124 -4.45 4.05 0.35
N ALA A 125 -4.59 4.27 1.65
CA ALA A 125 -3.47 4.55 2.54
C ALA A 125 -2.47 3.39 2.57
N MET A 126 -2.96 2.15 2.76
CA MET A 126 -2.12 0.98 2.85
C MET A 126 -1.44 0.65 1.51
N ALA A 127 -2.16 0.78 0.39
CA ALA A 127 -1.59 0.56 -0.95
C ALA A 127 -0.49 1.59 -1.28
N LEU A 128 -0.69 2.87 -0.94
CA LEU A 128 0.31 3.91 -1.17
C LEU A 128 1.57 3.67 -0.32
N LEU A 129 1.42 3.30 0.95
CA LEU A 129 2.57 2.98 1.81
C LEU A 129 3.35 1.74 1.34
N LEU A 130 2.65 0.73 0.80
CA LEU A 130 3.29 -0.41 0.13
C LEU A 130 4.06 0.04 -1.13
N ALA A 131 3.46 0.87 -1.97
CA ALA A 131 4.10 1.38 -3.17
C ALA A 131 5.35 2.23 -2.85
N GLU A 132 5.29 3.07 -1.83
CA GLU A 132 6.45 3.82 -1.33
C GLU A 132 7.55 2.88 -0.83
N SER A 133 7.18 1.82 -0.09
CA SER A 133 8.16 0.84 0.40
C SER A 133 8.87 0.12 -0.74
N LEU A 134 8.12 -0.36 -1.74
CA LEU A 134 8.69 -0.98 -2.93
C LEU A 134 9.60 -0.02 -3.71
N ALA A 135 9.22 1.25 -3.81
CA ALA A 135 10.03 2.27 -4.47
C ALA A 135 11.35 2.55 -3.73
N ASP A 136 11.31 2.63 -2.39
CA ASP A 136 12.47 2.93 -1.55
C ASP A 136 13.43 1.74 -1.41
N LYS A 137 12.89 0.52 -1.28
CA LYS A 137 13.68 -0.70 -1.06
C LYS A 137 14.14 -1.35 -2.35
N GLY A 138 13.41 -1.15 -3.45
CA GLY A 138 13.64 -1.85 -4.71
C GLY A 138 13.21 -3.32 -4.70
N ASP A 139 12.62 -3.80 -3.61
CA ASP A 139 12.09 -5.15 -3.41
C ASP A 139 11.01 -5.13 -2.31
N PHE A 140 10.30 -6.24 -2.12
CA PHE A 140 9.33 -6.38 -1.04
C PHE A 140 10.03 -6.67 0.30
N ASP A 141 9.90 -5.73 1.24
CA ASP A 141 10.36 -5.85 2.62
C ASP A 141 9.15 -5.81 3.57
N ALA A 142 8.75 -7.00 4.04
CA ALA A 142 7.57 -7.15 4.90
C ALA A 142 7.68 -6.35 6.21
N HIS A 143 8.88 -6.20 6.77
CA HIS A 143 9.07 -5.43 8.00
C HIS A 143 8.92 -3.93 7.74
N ASP A 144 9.46 -3.43 6.65
CA ASP A 144 9.35 -2.00 6.31
C ASP A 144 7.89 -1.60 6.01
N VAL A 145 7.18 -2.41 5.22
CA VAL A 145 5.74 -2.19 4.94
C VAL A 145 4.94 -2.20 6.24
N ALA A 146 5.16 -3.21 7.09
CA ALA A 146 4.48 -3.34 8.37
C ALA A 146 4.72 -2.14 9.28
N GLN A 147 5.95 -1.65 9.38
CA GLN A 147 6.28 -0.46 10.19
C GLN A 147 5.60 0.80 9.68
N ARG A 148 5.49 0.98 8.35
CA ARG A 148 4.76 2.09 7.75
C ARG A 148 3.27 2.03 8.08
N TRP A 149 2.65 0.85 7.97
CA TRP A 149 1.25 0.66 8.32
C TRP A 149 1.00 0.86 9.81
N VAL A 150 1.86 0.35 10.71
CA VAL A 150 1.76 0.63 12.16
C VAL A 150 1.85 2.13 12.44
N LYS A 151 2.80 2.83 11.82
CA LYS A 151 2.93 4.28 11.97
C LYS A 151 1.67 5.03 11.50
N TRP A 152 1.12 4.65 10.35
CA TRP A 152 -0.13 5.25 9.85
C TRP A 152 -1.33 4.96 10.75
N MET A 153 -1.50 3.70 11.19
CA MET A 153 -2.58 3.30 12.10
C MET A 153 -2.58 4.14 13.39
N LYS A 154 -1.40 4.52 13.90
CA LYS A 154 -1.26 5.33 15.12
C LYS A 154 -1.63 6.81 14.95
N VAL A 155 -1.53 7.33 13.72
CA VAL A 155 -1.78 8.74 13.42
C VAL A 155 -3.18 8.96 12.88
N ASP A 156 -3.67 8.02 12.07
CA ASP A 156 -4.90 8.13 11.31
C ASP A 156 -5.70 6.83 11.40
N GLY A 157 -5.29 5.78 10.67
CA GLY A 157 -5.94 4.47 10.72
C GLY A 157 -7.40 4.47 10.26
N ARG A 158 -7.86 5.50 9.55
CA ARG A 158 -9.23 5.56 9.02
C ARG A 158 -9.52 4.35 8.12
N GLY A 159 -10.71 3.78 8.28
CA GLY A 159 -11.16 2.62 7.50
C GLY A 159 -10.64 1.27 7.99
N ILE A 160 -9.62 1.24 8.86
CA ILE A 160 -8.90 0.00 9.13
C ILE A 160 -9.81 -1.13 9.64
N GLY A 161 -9.84 -2.23 8.87
CA GLY A 161 -10.55 -3.43 9.26
C GLY A 161 -10.05 -4.03 10.58
N ILE A 162 -10.95 -4.68 11.34
CA ILE A 162 -10.65 -5.27 12.65
C ILE A 162 -9.49 -6.26 12.59
N THR A 163 -9.44 -7.12 11.58
CA THR A 163 -8.38 -8.12 11.43
C THR A 163 -7.03 -7.47 11.17
N THR A 164 -6.99 -6.48 10.26
CA THR A 164 -5.79 -5.70 9.96
C THR A 164 -5.30 -4.97 11.20
N GLN A 165 -6.18 -4.29 11.92
CA GLN A 165 -5.83 -3.61 13.17
C GLN A 165 -5.23 -4.56 14.20
N ARG A 166 -5.78 -5.77 14.34
CA ARG A 166 -5.23 -6.80 15.25
C ARG A 166 -3.83 -7.24 14.83
N ALA A 167 -3.60 -7.49 13.54
CA ALA A 167 -2.27 -7.86 13.04
C ALA A 167 -1.25 -6.74 13.30
N LEU A 168 -1.61 -5.47 13.02
CA LEU A 168 -0.72 -4.34 13.26
C LEU A 168 -0.40 -4.13 14.75
N ARG A 169 -1.33 -4.44 15.66
CA ARG A 169 -1.05 -4.43 17.11
C ARG A 169 -0.07 -5.51 17.52
N PHE A 170 -0.21 -6.74 17.00
CA PHE A 170 0.79 -7.78 17.28
C PHE A 170 2.18 -7.41 16.77
N ILE A 171 2.27 -6.72 15.61
CA ILE A 171 3.53 -6.19 15.08
C ILE A 171 4.09 -5.10 16.00
N GLU A 172 3.24 -4.19 16.48
CA GLU A 172 3.63 -3.18 17.47
C GLU A 172 4.18 -3.81 18.76
N ASP A 173 3.61 -4.94 19.18
CA ASP A 173 4.07 -5.74 20.32
C ASP A 173 5.33 -6.58 20.03
N GLY A 174 5.87 -6.51 18.81
CA GLY A 174 7.13 -7.14 18.42
C GLY A 174 7.01 -8.47 17.66
N SER A 175 5.80 -8.87 17.27
CA SER A 175 5.60 -10.06 16.43
C SER A 175 6.14 -9.84 15.02
N GLU A 176 6.68 -10.90 14.41
CA GLU A 176 7.04 -10.89 12.99
C GLU A 176 5.78 -10.68 12.12
N PRO A 177 5.82 -9.86 11.05
CA PRO A 177 4.65 -9.52 10.24
C PRO A 177 3.78 -10.68 9.75
N PHE A 178 4.38 -11.76 9.22
CA PHE A 178 3.59 -12.90 8.76
C PHE A 178 3.00 -13.71 9.92
N GLU A 179 3.72 -13.85 11.04
CA GLU A 179 3.19 -14.42 12.28
C GLU A 179 2.02 -13.62 12.83
N ALA A 180 2.14 -12.30 12.89
CA ALA A 180 1.08 -11.41 13.35
C ALA A 180 -0.19 -11.55 12.51
N GLY A 181 -0.05 -11.67 11.18
CA GLY A 181 -1.17 -11.97 10.29
C GLY A 181 -1.87 -13.28 10.63
N ARG A 182 -1.11 -14.36 10.90
CA ARG A 182 -1.68 -15.65 11.34
C ARG A 182 -2.38 -15.54 12.68
N GLN A 183 -1.78 -14.84 13.65
CA GLN A 183 -2.36 -14.64 14.98
C GLN A 183 -3.66 -13.84 14.92
N ALA A 184 -3.75 -12.81 14.05
CA ALA A 184 -4.94 -11.98 13.89
C ALA A 184 -6.16 -12.76 13.37
N LEU A 185 -5.92 -13.78 12.55
CA LEU A 185 -6.93 -14.72 12.03
C LEU A 185 -7.32 -15.80 13.04
N GLY A 186 -6.52 -15.99 14.10
CA GLY A 186 -6.82 -16.92 15.17
C GLY A 186 -8.15 -16.61 15.87
N PRO A 187 -8.78 -17.61 16.51
CA PRO A 187 -10.00 -17.41 17.28
C PRO A 187 -9.79 -16.24 18.25
N ARG A 188 -10.78 -15.33 18.34
CA ARG A 188 -10.78 -14.33 19.40
C ARG A 188 -10.66 -15.09 20.71
N SER A 189 -9.54 -14.92 21.43
CA SER A 189 -9.52 -15.23 22.85
C SER A 189 -10.68 -14.45 23.45
N ARG A 190 -11.76 -15.16 23.82
CA ARG A 190 -12.82 -14.59 24.64
C ARG A 190 -12.11 -13.99 25.87
N GLY A 191 -12.47 -12.76 26.21
CA GLY A 191 -11.72 -11.87 27.09
C GLY A 191 -11.01 -12.60 28.24
N GLY A 192 -9.72 -12.29 28.40
CA GLY A 192 -9.01 -12.57 29.63
C GLY A 192 -9.76 -11.88 30.77
N ASP A 193 -10.20 -12.70 31.70
CA ASP A 193 -10.75 -12.32 32.99
C ASP A 193 -9.86 -11.24 33.62
N GLN A 194 -10.39 -10.03 33.74
CA GLN A 194 -9.72 -8.96 34.47
C GLN A 194 -9.92 -9.30 35.96
N PRO A 195 -8.86 -9.55 36.75
CA PRO A 195 -9.04 -9.77 38.17
C PRO A 195 -9.62 -8.49 38.76
N ARG A 196 -10.82 -8.61 39.34
CA ARG A 196 -11.39 -7.54 40.18
C ARG A 196 -10.37 -7.25 41.27
N ARG A 197 -9.82 -6.03 41.26
CA ARG A 197 -9.01 -5.55 42.38
C ARG A 197 -9.87 -5.50 43.64
N PRO A 198 -9.29 -5.82 44.81
CA PRO A 198 -10.00 -5.89 46.08
C PRO A 198 -10.65 -4.56 46.47
#